data_AF-A0AB37ZDF8-F1
#
_entry.id   AF-A0AB37ZDF8-F1
#
_cell.length_a   1.000
_cell.length_b   1.000
_cell.length_c   1.000
_cell.angle_alpha   90.00
_cell.angle_beta   90.00
_cell.angle_gamma   90.00
#
_symmetry.space_group_name_H-M   'P 1'
#
loop_
_entity.id
_entity.type
_entity.pdbx_description
1 polymer ?
#
loop_
_entity_poly.entity_id
_entity_poly.type
_entity_poly.pdbx_seq_one_letter_code
_entity_poly.pdbx_strand_id
1 'polypeptide(L)'
;MLKSLKWALAELMGHHKEIAAISAQIAQRDQCIAELEAKAKHAERAAHWFSEGARYSLETAAQVIEKDAPARSKELATIAYALPYIFSGRSNWEDRPRIEAADDARAMALKVARQYGIELPDDPVYAVRCLLRLSITVLKPELSLPVEHMRGAWPAKEA
;
A
#
# COMPACT_ATOMS: atom_id res chain seq x y z
N MET A 1 45.87 49.83 6.93
CA MET A 1 45.33 49.11 8.10
C MET A 1 43.81 49.26 8.28
N LEU A 2 43.23 50.47 8.30
CA LEU A 2 41.77 50.65 8.49
C LEU A 2 40.89 50.18 7.31
N LYS A 3 41.35 50.31 6.05
CA LYS A 3 40.60 49.87 4.86
C LYS A 3 40.48 48.34 4.76
N SER A 4 41.56 47.61 5.07
CA SER A 4 41.56 46.15 5.08
C SER A 4 40.66 45.58 6.17
N LEU A 5 40.58 46.24 7.32
CA LEU A 5 39.73 45.85 8.44
C LEU A 5 38.24 46.06 8.14
N LYS A 6 37.88 47.17 7.46
CA LYS A 6 36.51 47.43 6.98
C LYS A 6 36.05 46.42 5.92
N TRP A 7 36.95 46.05 5.00
CA TRP A 7 36.65 45.05 3.97
C TRP A 7 36.42 43.66 4.59
N ALA A 8 37.31 43.22 5.48
CA ALA A 8 37.16 41.92 6.16
C ALA A 8 35.88 41.85 7.01
N LEU A 9 35.46 42.94 7.67
CA LEU A 9 34.20 43.00 8.40
C LEU A 9 32.98 42.92 7.48
N ALA A 10 33.02 43.58 6.32
CA ALA A 10 31.93 43.53 5.35
C ALA A 10 31.75 42.12 4.76
N GLU A 11 32.86 41.45 4.46
CA GLU A 11 32.89 40.06 3.96
C GLU A 11 32.36 39.09 5.02
N LEU A 12 32.80 39.22 6.28
CA LEU A 12 32.31 38.40 7.39
C LEU A 12 30.82 38.57 7.64
N MET A 13 30.29 39.80 7.56
CA MET A 13 28.84 40.04 7.63
C MET A 13 28.10 39.46 6.43
N GLY A 14 28.70 39.47 5.24
CA GLY A 14 28.18 38.84 4.03
C GLY A 14 27.99 37.34 4.23
N HIS A 15 29.06 36.66 4.66
CA HIS A 15 29.00 35.23 4.98
C HIS A 15 28.01 34.92 6.09
N HIS A 16 27.89 35.77 7.12
CA HIS A 16 26.92 35.54 8.18
C HIS A 16 25.46 35.60 7.66
N LYS A 17 25.17 36.50 6.73
CA LYS A 17 23.86 36.59 6.07
C LYS A 17 23.60 35.38 5.17
N GLU A 18 24.61 34.93 4.42
CA GLU A 18 24.52 33.74 3.57
C GLU A 18 24.27 32.48 4.41
N ILE A 19 25.02 32.30 5.51
CA ILE A 19 24.83 31.20 6.45
C ILE A 19 23.42 31.25 7.04
N ALA A 20 22.95 32.41 7.51
CA ALA A 20 21.60 32.55 8.06
C ALA A 20 20.52 32.22 7.03
N ALA A 21 20.69 32.64 5.77
CA ALA A 21 19.77 32.30 4.68
C ALA A 21 19.75 30.79 4.39
N ILE A 22 20.91 30.15 4.35
CA ILE A 22 21.03 28.69 4.17
C ILE A 22 20.38 27.95 5.36
N SER A 23 20.64 28.38 6.60
CA SER A 23 20.02 27.78 7.79
C SER A 23 18.50 27.91 7.77
N ALA A 24 17.96 29.06 7.34
CA ALA A 24 16.52 29.24 7.19
C ALA A 24 15.93 28.32 6.12
N GLN A 25 16.62 28.14 4.98
CA GLN A 25 16.18 27.21 3.94
C GLN A 25 16.21 25.76 4.42
N ILE A 26 17.23 25.36 5.17
CA ILE A 26 17.32 24.01 5.76
C ILE A 26 16.14 23.79 6.71
N ALA A 27 15.90 24.72 7.64
CA ALA A 27 14.79 24.61 8.59
C ALA A 27 13.42 24.51 7.89
N GLN A 28 13.22 25.28 6.82
CA GLN A 28 11.98 25.20 6.03
C GLN A 28 11.84 23.84 5.32
N ARG A 29 12.94 23.29 4.81
CA ARG A 29 12.94 21.96 4.18
C ARG A 29 12.65 20.87 5.19
N ASP A 30 13.24 20.93 6.38
CA ASP A 30 12.99 19.97 7.45
C ASP A 30 11.53 20.00 7.89
N GLN A 31 10.93 21.19 8.00
CA GLN A 31 9.50 21.32 8.27
C GLN A 31 8.65 20.67 7.15
N CYS A 32 8.98 20.93 5.89
CA CYS A 32 8.26 20.35 4.76
C CYS A 32 8.36 18.82 4.74
N ILE A 33 9.55 18.27 5.04
CA ILE A 33 9.77 16.83 5.16
C ILE A 33 8.87 16.25 6.27
N ALA A 34 8.89 16.84 7.45
CA ALA A 34 8.07 16.38 8.57
C ALA A 34 6.56 16.40 8.26
N GLU A 35 6.08 17.45 7.56
CA GLU A 35 4.68 17.53 7.11
C GLU A 35 4.33 16.44 6.09
N LEU A 36 5.23 16.15 5.15
CA LEU A 36 5.03 15.10 4.14
C LEU A 36 5.06 13.71 4.78
N GLU A 37 5.97 13.45 5.72
CA GLU A 37 6.03 12.20 6.47
C GLU A 37 4.74 11.96 7.26
N ALA A 38 4.21 12.99 7.92
CA ALA A 38 2.95 12.91 8.65
C ALA A 38 1.77 12.59 7.71
N LYS A 39 1.71 13.25 6.55
CA LYS A 39 0.68 12.99 5.52
C LYS A 39 0.79 11.58 4.96
N ALA A 40 2.00 11.11 4.66
CA ALA A 40 2.25 9.77 4.14
C ALA A 40 1.82 8.70 5.15
N LYS A 41 2.21 8.84 6.42
CA LYS A 41 1.81 7.93 7.50
C LYS A 41 0.29 7.90 7.70
N HIS A 42 -0.37 9.06 7.61
CA HIS A 42 -1.83 9.12 7.70
C HIS A 42 -2.51 8.41 6.52
N ALA A 43 -2.02 8.62 5.30
CA ALA A 43 -2.54 7.97 4.10
C ALA A 43 -2.35 6.44 4.16
N GLU A 44 -1.19 5.97 4.59
CA GLU A 44 -0.92 4.54 4.78
C GLU A 44 -1.88 3.92 5.81
N ARG A 45 -2.09 4.59 6.96
CA ARG A 45 -3.05 4.13 7.98
C ARG A 45 -4.47 4.06 7.44
N ALA A 46 -4.91 5.09 6.71
CA ALA A 46 -6.25 5.13 6.13
C ALA A 46 -6.46 4.02 5.10
N ALA A 47 -5.47 3.76 4.24
CA ALA A 47 -5.51 2.69 3.25
C ALA A 47 -5.48 1.29 3.90
N HIS A 48 -4.75 1.13 5.00
CA HIS A 48 -4.80 -0.10 5.79
C HIS A 48 -6.19 -0.33 6.38
N TRP A 49 -6.79 0.68 7.03
CA TRP A 49 -8.15 0.57 7.56
C TRP A 49 -9.19 0.26 6.49
N PHE A 50 -9.03 0.82 5.28
CA PHE A 50 -9.87 0.43 4.15
C PHE A 50 -9.72 -1.05 3.81
N SER A 51 -8.48 -1.56 3.75
CA SER A 51 -8.19 -2.97 3.47
C SER A 51 -8.75 -3.89 4.58
N GLU A 52 -8.67 -3.46 5.84
CA GLU A 52 -9.25 -4.16 6.98
C GLU A 52 -10.79 -4.16 6.93
N GLY A 53 -11.41 -3.04 6.60
CA GLY A 53 -12.87 -2.94 6.40
C GLY A 53 -13.37 -3.81 5.25
N ALA A 54 -12.60 -3.86 4.16
CA ALA A 54 -12.89 -4.74 3.03
C ALA A 54 -12.77 -6.22 3.44
N ARG A 55 -11.76 -6.60 4.25
CA ARG A 55 -11.65 -7.96 4.81
C ARG A 55 -12.94 -8.37 5.52
N TYR A 56 -13.42 -7.60 6.49
CA TYR A 56 -14.64 -7.96 7.25
C TYR A 56 -15.88 -8.09 6.35
N SER A 57 -15.98 -7.22 5.34
CA SER A 57 -17.08 -7.27 4.37
C SER A 57 -17.05 -8.56 3.53
N LEU A 58 -15.86 -8.95 3.07
CA LEU A 58 -15.66 -10.16 2.27
C LEU A 58 -15.78 -11.44 3.12
N GLU A 59 -15.32 -11.45 4.36
CA GLU A 59 -15.53 -12.55 5.31
C GLU A 59 -17.03 -12.79 5.54
N THR A 60 -17.79 -11.72 5.72
CA THR A 60 -19.27 -11.80 5.85
C THR A 60 -19.89 -12.35 4.57
N ALA A 61 -19.48 -11.84 3.40
CA ALA A 61 -19.99 -12.32 2.12
C ALA A 61 -19.64 -13.80 1.89
N ALA A 62 -18.47 -14.26 2.33
CA ALA A 62 -18.05 -15.65 2.24
C ALA A 62 -18.95 -16.57 3.07
N GLN A 63 -19.32 -16.15 4.28
CA GLN A 63 -20.25 -16.89 5.15
C GLN A 63 -21.65 -17.00 4.51
N VAL A 64 -22.14 -15.93 3.88
CA VAL A 64 -23.46 -15.93 3.23
C VAL A 64 -23.55 -16.96 2.11
N ILE A 65 -22.48 -17.12 1.31
CA ILE A 65 -22.46 -18.06 0.18
C ILE A 65 -21.96 -19.46 0.55
N GLU A 66 -21.57 -19.70 1.80
CA GLU A 66 -20.90 -20.93 2.23
C GLU A 66 -21.74 -22.19 1.95
N LYS A 67 -23.04 -22.14 2.23
CA LYS A 67 -23.95 -23.27 2.04
C LYS A 67 -24.14 -23.63 0.56
N ASP A 68 -24.22 -22.61 -0.30
CA ASP A 68 -24.54 -22.78 -1.71
C ASP A 68 -23.29 -22.99 -2.58
N ALA A 69 -22.15 -22.44 -2.15
CA ALA A 69 -20.89 -22.50 -2.89
C ALA A 69 -19.66 -22.56 -1.95
N PRO A 70 -19.39 -23.71 -1.29
CA PRO A 70 -18.31 -23.85 -0.31
C PRO A 70 -16.91 -23.52 -0.85
N ALA A 71 -16.61 -23.93 -2.10
CA ALA A 71 -15.32 -23.64 -2.72
C ALA A 71 -15.09 -22.12 -2.90
N ARG A 72 -16.10 -21.43 -3.44
CA ARG A 72 -16.05 -19.96 -3.65
C ARG A 72 -16.04 -19.21 -2.33
N SER A 73 -16.75 -19.71 -1.32
CA SER A 73 -16.67 -19.18 0.05
C SER A 73 -15.24 -19.21 0.58
N LYS A 74 -14.55 -20.35 0.43
CA LYS A 74 -13.15 -20.49 0.85
C LYS A 74 -12.21 -19.56 0.08
N GLU A 75 -12.38 -19.44 -1.23
CA GLU A 75 -11.61 -18.51 -2.07
C GLU A 75 -11.80 -17.06 -1.60
N LEU A 76 -13.05 -16.66 -1.34
CA LEU A 76 -13.40 -15.32 -0.89
C LEU A 76 -12.84 -15.00 0.50
N ALA A 77 -12.93 -15.95 1.43
CA ALA A 77 -12.32 -15.84 2.75
C ALA A 77 -10.79 -15.75 2.67
N THR A 78 -10.17 -16.51 1.76
CA THR A 78 -8.72 -16.44 1.53
C THR A 78 -8.30 -15.07 1.01
N ILE A 79 -9.05 -14.53 0.04
CA ILE A 79 -8.83 -13.16 -0.47
C ILE A 79 -8.97 -12.16 0.68
N ALA A 80 -10.05 -12.25 1.46
CA ALA A 80 -10.33 -11.35 2.57
C ALA A 80 -9.18 -11.30 3.58
N TYR A 81 -8.74 -12.48 4.04
CA TYR A 81 -7.62 -12.62 4.96
C TYR A 81 -6.36 -11.93 4.44
N ALA A 82 -6.06 -12.09 3.15
CA ALA A 82 -4.80 -11.62 2.58
C ALA A 82 -4.70 -10.10 2.38
N LEU A 83 -5.82 -9.39 2.25
CA LEU A 83 -5.84 -7.95 1.93
C LEU A 83 -4.95 -7.09 2.85
N PRO A 84 -5.14 -7.07 4.19
CA PRO A 84 -4.36 -6.21 5.06
C PRO A 84 -2.87 -6.62 5.12
N TYR A 85 -2.59 -7.92 5.01
CA TYR A 85 -1.22 -8.44 4.99
C TYR A 85 -0.47 -8.07 3.72
N ILE A 86 -1.11 -8.17 2.56
CA ILE A 86 -0.48 -7.76 1.29
C ILE A 86 -0.23 -6.26 1.28
N PHE A 87 -1.15 -5.46 1.84
CA PHE A 87 -0.99 -4.00 1.84
C PHE A 87 0.13 -3.52 2.75
N SER A 88 0.13 -3.92 4.03
CA SER A 88 1.02 -3.34 5.04
C SER A 88 1.70 -4.37 5.95
N GLY A 89 1.67 -5.65 5.56
CA GLY A 89 2.35 -6.74 6.25
C GLY A 89 1.75 -7.12 7.61
N ARG A 90 0.53 -6.66 7.92
CA ARG A 90 -0.08 -6.81 9.25
C ARG A 90 -1.59 -6.97 9.15
N SER A 91 -2.20 -7.57 10.18
CA SER A 91 -3.65 -7.74 10.29
C SER A 91 -4.36 -6.47 10.77
N ASN A 92 -3.79 -5.81 11.77
CA ASN A 92 -4.30 -4.57 12.35
C ASN A 92 -3.19 -3.52 12.34
N TRP A 93 -3.57 -2.24 12.30
CA TRP A 93 -2.61 -1.14 12.22
C TRP A 93 -1.66 -1.09 13.41
N GLU A 94 -2.17 -1.41 14.60
CA GLU A 94 -1.41 -1.38 15.85
C GLU A 94 -0.42 -2.56 15.97
N ASP A 95 -0.57 -3.58 15.12
CA ASP A 95 0.37 -4.69 15.06
C ASP A 95 1.67 -4.27 14.37
N ARG A 96 2.76 -4.95 14.75
CA ARG A 96 4.00 -4.89 13.99
C ARG A 96 3.86 -5.68 12.69
N PRO A 97 4.38 -5.18 11.55
CA PRO A 97 4.49 -5.97 10.33
C PRO A 97 5.20 -7.29 10.56
N ARG A 98 4.69 -8.36 9.94
CA ARG A 98 5.25 -9.72 9.98
C ARG A 98 5.45 -10.20 8.54
N ILE A 99 6.71 -10.26 8.11
CA ILE A 99 7.09 -10.59 6.73
C ILE A 99 6.59 -12.00 6.37
N GLU A 100 6.85 -12.99 7.21
CA GLU A 100 6.45 -14.39 6.98
C GLU A 100 4.92 -14.52 6.79
N ALA A 101 4.13 -13.88 7.64
CA ALA A 101 2.67 -13.88 7.52
C ALA A 101 2.18 -13.16 6.25
N ALA A 102 2.89 -12.11 5.83
CA ALA A 102 2.58 -11.39 4.60
C ALA A 102 2.90 -12.23 3.36
N ASP A 103 4.02 -12.91 3.35
CA ASP A 103 4.45 -13.80 2.27
C ASP A 103 3.50 -15.01 2.16
N ASP A 104 3.12 -15.61 3.28
CA ASP A 104 2.15 -16.71 3.33
C ASP A 104 0.78 -16.25 2.81
N ALA A 105 0.28 -15.10 3.29
CA ALA A 105 -0.97 -14.51 2.84
C ALA A 105 -0.95 -14.23 1.33
N ARG A 106 0.16 -13.67 0.83
CA ARG A 106 0.38 -13.41 -0.59
C ARG A 106 0.40 -14.69 -1.40
N ALA A 107 1.08 -15.73 -0.94
CA ALA A 107 1.14 -17.02 -1.61
C ALA A 107 -0.23 -17.70 -1.68
N MET A 108 -1.03 -17.60 -0.60
CA MET A 108 -2.41 -18.10 -0.59
C MET A 108 -3.30 -17.34 -1.58
N ALA A 109 -3.24 -16.01 -1.58
CA ALA A 109 -3.99 -15.18 -2.52
C ALA A 109 -3.57 -15.42 -3.97
N LEU A 110 -2.28 -15.66 -4.22
CA LEU A 110 -1.75 -15.98 -5.54
C LEU A 110 -2.29 -17.31 -6.06
N LYS A 111 -2.38 -18.33 -5.20
CA LYS A 111 -2.99 -19.62 -5.57
C LYS A 111 -4.43 -19.44 -6.04
N VAL A 112 -5.21 -18.60 -5.34
CA VAL A 112 -6.59 -18.25 -5.76
C VAL A 112 -6.56 -17.50 -7.09
N ALA A 113 -5.76 -16.43 -7.21
CA ALA A 113 -5.68 -15.63 -8.43
C ALA A 113 -5.32 -16.45 -9.68
N ARG A 114 -4.38 -17.40 -9.55
CA ARG A 114 -3.95 -18.27 -10.65
C ARG A 114 -5.04 -19.21 -11.15
N GLN A 115 -6.00 -19.62 -10.31
CA GLN A 115 -7.17 -20.39 -10.76
C GLN A 115 -8.02 -19.58 -11.76
N TYR A 116 -7.92 -18.25 -11.71
CA TYR A 116 -8.55 -17.34 -12.64
C TYR A 116 -7.62 -16.87 -13.76
N GLY A 117 -6.41 -17.42 -13.88
CA GLY A 117 -5.42 -17.05 -14.90
C GLY A 117 -4.73 -15.71 -14.64
N ILE A 118 -4.67 -15.27 -13.38
CA ILE A 118 -4.16 -13.96 -12.98
C ILE A 118 -2.91 -14.13 -12.13
N GLU A 119 -1.84 -13.42 -12.46
CA GLU A 119 -0.69 -13.24 -11.57
C GLU A 119 -0.92 -12.02 -10.66
N LEU A 120 -0.53 -12.10 -9.39
CA LEU A 120 -0.65 -10.94 -8.50
C LEU A 120 0.46 -9.91 -8.79
N PRO A 121 0.12 -8.62 -8.96
CA PRO A 121 1.10 -7.55 -9.08
C PRO A 121 2.07 -7.48 -7.90
N ASP A 122 3.34 -7.16 -8.13
CA ASP A 122 4.34 -6.99 -7.07
C ASP A 122 4.04 -5.80 -6.16
N ASP A 123 3.54 -4.71 -6.74
CA ASP A 123 3.12 -3.53 -6.00
C ASP A 123 1.90 -3.84 -5.10
N PRO A 124 1.98 -3.58 -3.78
CA PRO A 124 0.92 -3.86 -2.82
C PRO A 124 -0.44 -3.23 -3.14
N VAL A 125 -0.45 -1.99 -3.65
CA VAL A 125 -1.69 -1.26 -3.96
C VAL A 125 -2.39 -1.93 -5.14
N TYR A 126 -1.64 -2.25 -6.19
CA TYR A 126 -2.18 -2.95 -7.34
C TYR A 126 -2.61 -4.38 -7.01
N ALA A 127 -1.88 -5.07 -6.14
CA ALA A 127 -2.25 -6.40 -5.65
C ALA A 127 -3.59 -6.40 -4.90
N VAL A 128 -3.77 -5.48 -3.95
CA VAL A 128 -5.04 -5.30 -3.23
C VAL A 128 -6.17 -4.97 -4.19
N ARG A 129 -5.96 -4.03 -5.12
CA ARG A 129 -6.96 -3.67 -6.14
C ARG A 129 -7.32 -4.85 -7.03
N CYS A 130 -6.34 -5.65 -7.42
CA CYS A 130 -6.53 -6.88 -8.20
C CYS A 130 -7.42 -7.87 -7.43
N LEU A 131 -7.10 -8.13 -6.16
CA LEU A 131 -7.86 -9.02 -5.29
C LEU A 131 -9.29 -8.55 -5.01
N LEU A 132 -9.50 -7.24 -4.82
CA LEU A 132 -10.85 -6.67 -4.66
C LEU A 132 -11.70 -6.77 -5.94
N ARG A 133 -11.08 -6.76 -7.12
CA ARG A 133 -11.81 -7.02 -8.38
C ARG A 133 -12.10 -8.50 -8.56
N LEU A 134 -11.14 -9.36 -8.19
CA LEU A 134 -11.33 -10.80 -8.24
C LEU A 134 -12.45 -11.25 -7.29
N SER A 135 -12.53 -10.68 -6.08
CA SER A 135 -13.55 -11.02 -5.10
C SER A 135 -14.98 -10.80 -5.61
N ILE A 136 -15.22 -9.79 -6.45
CA ILE A 136 -16.50 -9.57 -7.12
C ILE A 136 -16.85 -10.77 -8.01
N THR A 137 -15.87 -11.31 -8.74
CA THR A 137 -16.08 -12.44 -9.64
C THR A 137 -16.29 -13.75 -8.88
N VAL A 138 -15.55 -13.95 -7.79
CA VAL A 138 -15.77 -15.09 -6.88
C VAL A 138 -17.20 -15.03 -6.31
N LEU A 139 -17.63 -13.86 -5.85
CA LEU A 139 -18.96 -13.64 -5.27
C LEU A 139 -20.09 -13.78 -6.30
N LYS A 140 -19.92 -13.18 -7.48
CA LYS A 140 -20.90 -13.13 -8.57
C LYS A 140 -20.22 -13.46 -9.91
N PRO A 141 -20.06 -14.74 -10.26
CA PRO A 141 -19.38 -15.18 -11.48
C PRO A 141 -20.04 -14.69 -12.77
N GLU A 142 -21.35 -14.45 -12.75
CA GLU A 142 -22.11 -13.91 -13.87
C GLU A 142 -21.66 -12.49 -14.28
N LEU A 143 -20.98 -11.77 -13.38
CA LEU A 143 -20.44 -10.44 -13.63
C LEU A 143 -18.96 -10.51 -14.04
N SER A 144 -18.52 -11.56 -14.75
CA SER A 144 -17.11 -11.94 -15.01
C SER A 144 -16.26 -10.98 -15.86
N LEU A 145 -16.84 -9.92 -16.45
CA LEU A 145 -16.12 -8.90 -17.23
C LEU A 145 -14.82 -8.36 -16.56
N PRO A 146 -14.73 -8.21 -15.23
CA PRO A 146 -13.50 -7.81 -14.55
C PRO A 146 -12.33 -8.77 -14.74
N VAL A 147 -12.56 -10.08 -14.84
CA VAL A 147 -11.48 -11.09 -14.92
C VAL A 147 -10.80 -11.09 -16.29
N GLU A 148 -11.53 -10.92 -17.37
CA GLU A 148 -10.96 -10.92 -18.72
C GLU A 148 -9.96 -9.78 -18.91
N HIS A 149 -10.32 -8.57 -18.46
CA HIS A 149 -9.41 -7.43 -18.48
C HIS A 149 -8.19 -7.63 -17.56
N MET A 150 -8.38 -8.30 -16.42
CA MET A 150 -7.28 -8.59 -15.49
C MET A 150 -6.28 -9.60 -16.03
N ARG A 151 -6.73 -10.65 -16.75
CA ARG A 151 -5.83 -11.60 -17.41
C ARG A 151 -4.95 -10.92 -18.45
N GLY A 152 -5.45 -9.90 -19.15
CA GLY A 152 -4.64 -9.11 -20.07
C GLY A 152 -3.61 -8.23 -19.37
N ALA A 153 -3.96 -7.65 -18.22
CA ALA A 153 -3.07 -6.76 -17.46
C ALA A 153 -2.00 -7.53 -16.67
N TRP A 154 -2.37 -8.67 -16.08
CA TRP A 154 -1.51 -9.50 -15.23
C TRP A 154 -1.72 -10.99 -15.53
N PRO A 155 -1.26 -11.47 -16.69
CA PRO A 155 -1.42 -12.87 -17.06
C PRO A 155 -0.66 -13.77 -16.10
N ALA A 156 -1.27 -14.87 -15.68
CA ALA A 156 -0.56 -15.94 -14.99
C ALA A 156 0.60 -16.43 -15.87
N LYS A 157 1.79 -16.56 -15.27
CA LYS A 157 2.92 -17.20 -15.96
C LYS A 157 2.60 -18.68 -16.13
N GLU A 158 2.82 -19.20 -17.33
CA GLU A 158 2.78 -20.65 -17.56
C GLU A 158 3.76 -21.31 -16.57
N ALA A 159 3.27 -22.32 -15.85
CA ALA A 159 4.04 -23.02 -14.81
C ALA A 159 5.05 -23.99 -15.43
#